data_AF-A0A6G4WPI8-F1
#
_entry.id   AF-A0A6G4WPI8-F1
#
_cell.length_a   1.000
_cell.length_b   1.000
_cell.length_c   1.000
_cell.angle_alpha   90.00
_cell.angle_beta   90.00
_cell.angle_gamma   90.00
#
_symmetry.space_group_name_H-M   'P 1'
#
loop_
_entity.id
_entity.type
_entity.pdbx_description
1 polymer ?
#
loop_
_entity_poly.entity_id
_entity_poly.type
_entity_poly.pdbx_seq_one_letter_code
_entity_poly.pdbx_strand_id
1 'polypeptide(L)' 'MELHQVRYFLAVASTLNFTRAAEMCNVTQPALTKDVQKLEQELGGQL' A
#
# COMPACT_ATOMS: atom_id res chain seq x y z
N MET A 1 -4.17 12.02 2.50
CA MET A 1 -4.80 11.10 1.53
C MET A 1 -4.26 11.45 0.16
N GLU A 2 -3.30 10.66 -0.31
CA GLU A 2 -2.67 10.80 -1.62
C GLU A 2 -3.08 9.64 -2.53
N LEU A 3 -3.27 9.91 -3.83
CA LEU A 3 -3.80 8.92 -4.78
C LEU A 3 -2.89 7.68 -4.91
N HIS A 4 -1.58 7.82 -4.71
CA HIS A 4 -0.64 6.71 -4.77
C HIS A 4 -0.82 5.71 -3.62
N GLN A 5 -1.21 6.18 -2.42
CA GLN A 5 -1.45 5.32 -1.26
C GLN A 5 -2.63 4.38 -1.53
N VAL A 6 -3.70 4.90 -2.11
CA VAL A 6 -4.88 4.10 -2.51
C VAL A 6 -4.51 3.08 -3.58
N ARG A 7 -3.67 3.46 -4.56
CA ARG A 7 -3.18 2.52 -5.58
C ARG A 7 -2.35 1.39 -4.97
N TYR A 8 -1.49 1.70 -4.01
CA TYR A 8 -0.68 0.69 -3.30
C TYR A 8 -1.55 -0.23 -2.45
N PHE A 9 -2.53 0.31 -1.75
CA PHE A 9 -3.50 -0.49 -1.00
C PHE A 9 -4.28 -1.44 -1.91
N LEU A 10 -4.78 -0.97 -3.05
CA LEU A 10 -5.46 -1.81 -4.05
C LEU A 10 -4.53 -2.88 -4.64
N ALA A 11 -3.26 -2.56 -4.86
CA ALA A 11 -2.26 -3.53 -5.32
C ALA A 11 -2.05 -4.63 -4.28
N VAL A 12 -1.89 -4.29 -2.99
CA VAL A 12 -1.77 -5.26 -1.89
C VAL A 12 -3.03 -6.11 -1.76
N ALA A 13 -4.22 -5.50 -1.82
CA ALA A 13 -5.48 -6.22 -1.77
C ALA A 13 -5.65 -7.20 -2.94
N SER A 14 -5.11 -6.87 -4.11
CA SER A 14 -5.18 -7.71 -5.31
C SER A 14 -4.16 -8.85 -5.30
N THR A 15 -2.95 -8.62 -4.77
CA THR A 15 -1.87 -9.63 -4.76
C THR A 15 -1.83 -10.47 -3.49
N LEU A 16 -2.46 -9.99 -2.41
CA LEU A 16 -2.32 -10.52 -1.04
C LEU A 16 -0.85 -10.67 -0.60
N ASN A 17 0.05 -9.90 -1.21
CA ASN A 17 1.49 -10.01 -1.01
C ASN A 17 2.18 -8.66 -1.23
N PHE A 18 2.78 -8.11 -0.17
CA PHE A 18 3.45 -6.81 -0.19
C PHE A 18 4.66 -6.76 -1.13
N THR A 19 5.45 -7.82 -1.24
CA THR A 19 6.59 -7.88 -2.16
C THR A 19 6.11 -7.82 -3.61
N ARG A 20 5.10 -8.62 -3.94
CA ARG A 20 4.54 -8.65 -5.30
C ARG A 20 3.81 -7.35 -5.65
N ALA A 21 3.13 -6.73 -4.70
CA ALA A 21 2.51 -5.43 -4.89
C ALA A 21 3.56 -4.34 -5.15
N ALA A 22 4.68 -4.37 -4.44
CA ALA A 22 5.77 -3.41 -4.61
C ALA A 22 6.43 -3.55 -5.99
N GLU A 23 6.67 -4.78 -6.44
CA GLU A 23 7.13 -5.07 -7.81
C GLU A 23 6.15 -4.54 -8.86
N MET A 24 4.84 -4.81 -8.71
CA MET A 24 3.81 -4.31 -9.64
C MET A 24 3.73 -2.78 -9.68
N CYS A 25 3.99 -2.12 -8.56
CA CYS A 25 3.97 -0.67 -8.44
C CYS A 25 5.33 -0.01 -8.73
N ASN A 26 6.37 -0.78 -9.10
CA ASN A 26 7.74 -0.31 -9.32
C ASN A 26 8.31 0.50 -8.14
N VAL A 27 8.04 0.05 -6.92
CA VAL A 27 8.52 0.65 -5.68
C VAL A 27 9.19 -0.39 -4.78
N THR A 28 9.91 0.07 -3.76
CA THR A 28 10.44 -0.83 -2.75
C THR A 28 9.32 -1.27 -1.79
N GLN A 29 9.39 -2.51 -1.31
CA GLN A 29 8.43 -3.05 -0.34
C GLN A 29 8.32 -2.20 0.95
N PRO A 30 9.41 -1.65 1.52
CA PRO A 30 9.31 -0.75 2.67
C PRO A 30 8.56 0.56 2.37
N ALA A 31 8.75 1.15 1.18
CA ALA A 31 8.05 2.37 0.79
C ALA A 31 6.55 2.11 0.65
N LEU A 32 6.20 1.03 -0.05
CA LEU A 32 4.81 0.62 -0.22
C LEU A 32 4.13 0.36 1.12
N THR A 33 4.78 -0.38 2.02
CA THR A 33 4.23 -0.70 3.35
C THR A 33 3.96 0.56 4.16
N LYS A 34 4.91 1.52 4.15
CA LYS A 34 4.77 2.79 4.87
C LYS A 34 3.58 3.61 4.35
N ASP A 35 3.40 3.65 3.04
CA ASP A 35 2.32 4.42 2.42
C ASP A 35 0.94 3.79 2.65
N VAL A 36 0.87 2.46 2.67
CA VAL A 36 -0.33 1.70 3.04
C VAL A 36 -0.67 1.91 4.52
N GLN A 37 0.30 1.79 5.43
CA GLN A 37 0.07 2.05 6.86
C GLN A 37 -0.38 3.49 7.13
N LYS A 38 0.18 4.46 6.40
CA LYS A 38 -0.24 5.86 6.51
C LYS A 38 -1.69 6.04 6.04
N LEU A 39 -2.10 5.34 4.98
CA LEU A 39 -3.49 5.34 4.53
C LEU A 39 -4.45 4.75 5.56
N GLU A 40 -4.10 3.61 6.15
CA GLU A 40 -4.88 2.96 7.22
C GLU A 40 -5.05 3.88 8.44
N GLN A 41 -3.97 4.57 8.85
CA GLN A 41 -4.01 5.55 9.92
C GLN A 41 -4.93 6.72 9.60
N GLU A 42 -4.89 7.23 8.37
CA GLU A 42 -5.76 8.34 7.93
C GLU A 42 -7.24 7.92 7.84
N LEU A 43 -7.52 6.63 7.59
CA LEU A 43 -8.89 6.09 7.49
C LEU A 43 -9.49 5.66 8.84
N GLY A 44 -8.73 5.71 9.94
CA GLY A 44 -9.23 5.46 11.29
C GLY A 44 -8.74 4.17 11.96
N GLY A 45 -7.75 3.49 11.39
CA GLY A 45 -7.09 2.33 12.01
C GLY A 45 -6.85 1.16 11.04
N GLN A 46 -6.11 0.15 11.51
CA GLN A 46 -5.81 -1.06 10.73
C GLN A 46 -7.10 -1.71 10.23
N LEU A 47 -7.17 -1.90 8.91
CA LEU A 47 -8.26 -2.56 8.17
C LEU A 47 -7.89 -4.01 7.82
#